data_AF-K1TTY4-F1
#
_entry.id   AF-K1TTY4-F1
#
_cell.length_a   1.000
_cell.length_b   1.000
_cell.length_c   1.000
_cell.angle_alpha   90.00
_cell.angle_beta   90.00
_cell.angle_gamma   90.00
#
_symmetry.space_group_name_H-M   'P 1'
#
loop_
_entity.id
_entity.type
_entity.pdbx_description
1 polymer ?
#
loop_
_entity_poly.entity_id
_entity_poly.type
_entity_poly.pdbx_seq_one_letter_code
_entity_poly.pdbx_strand_id
1 'polypeptide(L)'
;MTAFAGESEARNKYTYFASKAKKEGYEQIAALFLKTADNEKEHAKLWFKELNGIGDTAENLLSAAEGENYEWTDMYDGFAKTADEEGFP
;
A
#
# COMPACT_ATOMS: atom_id res chain seq x y z
N MET A 1 -2.59 1.95 13.87
CA MET A 1 -2.76 1.38 12.52
C MET A 1 -3.53 2.28 11.55
N THR A 2 -4.63 2.93 11.96
CA THR A 2 -5.48 3.74 11.04
C THR A 2 -4.72 4.79 10.22
N ALA A 3 -3.84 5.58 10.86
CA ALA A 3 -3.03 6.58 10.15
C ALA A 3 -2.07 5.92 9.15
N PHE A 4 -1.32 4.89 9.56
CA PHE A 4 -0.43 4.14 8.66
C PHE A 4 -1.15 3.57 7.44
N ALA A 5 -2.34 2.98 7.62
CA ALA A 5 -3.15 2.47 6.52
C ALA A 5 -3.58 3.59 5.56
N GLY A 6 -4.11 4.69 6.11
CA GLY A 6 -4.55 5.84 5.31
C GLY A 6 -3.42 6.46 4.49
N GLU A 7 -2.24 6.68 5.09
CA GLU A 7 -1.08 7.24 4.39
C GLU A 7 -0.52 6.28 3.34
N SER A 8 -0.53 4.97 3.61
CA SER A 8 -0.10 3.94 2.64
C SER A 8 -1.02 3.88 1.43
N GLU A 9 -2.33 3.96 1.65
CA GLU A 9 -3.32 4.06 0.57
C GLU A 9 -3.18 5.37 -0.22
N ALA A 10 -2.97 6.50 0.48
CA ALA A 10 -2.82 7.81 -0.14
C ALA A 10 -1.62 7.86 -1.08
N ARG A 11 -0.46 7.36 -0.63
CA ARG A 11 0.74 7.17 -1.48
C ARG A 11 0.40 6.44 -2.77
N ASN A 12 -0.25 5.27 -2.68
CA ASN A 12 -0.59 4.48 -3.87
C ASN A 12 -1.55 5.24 -4.80
N LYS A 13 -2.63 5.82 -4.26
CA LYS A 13 -3.59 6.64 -5.03
C LYS A 13 -2.88 7.78 -5.77
N TYR A 14 -1.98 8.51 -5.11
CA TYR A 14 -1.26 9.63 -5.71
C TYR A 14 -0.29 9.20 -6.80
N THR A 15 0.36 8.04 -6.69
CA THR A 15 1.16 7.50 -7.81
C THR A 15 0.31 7.12 -9.03
N TYR A 16 -0.92 6.66 -8.82
CA TYR A 16 -1.87 6.37 -9.90
C TYR A 16 -2.37 7.68 -10.55
N PHE A 17 -2.65 8.70 -9.75
CA PHE A 17 -3.05 10.01 -10.24
C PHE A 17 -1.93 10.71 -11.01
N ALA A 18 -0.67 10.57 -10.57
CA ALA A 18 0.48 11.03 -11.33
C ALA A 18 0.53 10.39 -12.71
N SER A 19 0.31 9.07 -12.78
CA SER A 19 0.27 8.33 -14.06
C SER A 19 -0.84 8.81 -14.98
N LYS A 20 -2.03 9.13 -14.42
CA LYS A 20 -3.14 9.71 -15.17
C LYS A 20 -2.84 11.12 -15.67
N ALA A 21 -2.33 12.00 -14.81
CA ALA A 21 -1.95 13.37 -15.15
C ALA A 21 -0.89 13.41 -16.26
N LYS A 22 0.09 12.50 -16.21
CA LYS A 22 1.11 12.35 -17.26
C LYS A 22 0.51 11.95 -18.61
N LYS A 23 -0.41 10.99 -18.63
CA LYS A 23 -1.14 10.58 -19.85
C LYS A 23 -1.97 11.72 -20.47
N GLU A 24 -2.37 12.70 -19.67
CA GLU A 24 -3.11 13.89 -20.11
C GLU A 24 -2.19 15.06 -20.50
N GLY A 25 -0.87 14.89 -20.42
CA GLY A 25 0.11 15.92 -20.76
C GLY A 25 0.40 16.93 -19.63
N TYR A 26 -0.14 16.72 -18.43
CA TYR A 26 0.09 17.58 -17.27
C TYR A 26 1.35 17.17 -16.49
N GLU A 27 2.52 17.35 -17.08
CA GLU A 27 3.80 16.91 -16.49
C GLU A 27 4.08 17.55 -15.12
N GLN A 28 3.79 18.83 -14.94
CA GLN A 28 3.97 19.50 -13.64
C GLN A 28 3.03 18.93 -12.57
N ILE A 29 1.79 18.62 -12.92
CA ILE A 29 0.81 18.04 -11.98
C ILE A 29 1.23 16.61 -11.61
N ALA A 30 1.70 15.83 -12.60
CA ALA A 30 2.23 14.50 -12.34
C ALA A 30 3.42 14.55 -11.35
N ALA A 31 4.35 15.49 -11.54
CA ALA A 31 5.47 15.68 -10.62
C ALA A 31 5.03 16.08 -9.21
N LEU A 32 3.99 16.93 -9.09
CA LEU A 32 3.41 17.30 -7.80
C LEU A 32 2.78 16.09 -7.10
N PHE A 33 2.00 15.27 -7.82
CA PHE A 33 1.44 14.04 -7.24
C PHE A 33 2.52 13.07 -6.74
N LEU A 34 3.60 12.89 -7.51
CA LEU A 34 4.72 12.04 -7.07
C LEU A 34 5.40 12.61 -5.81
N LYS A 35 5.63 13.93 -5.77
CA LYS A 35 6.17 14.60 -4.58
C LYS A 35 5.27 14.40 -3.36
N THR A 36 3.96 14.54 -3.53
CA THR A 36 3.00 14.30 -2.44
C THR A 36 3.01 12.83 -2.02
N ALA A 37 3.04 11.88 -2.95
CA ALA A 37 3.16 10.46 -2.62
C ALA A 37 4.43 10.15 -1.81
N ASP A 38 5.55 10.80 -2.13
CA ASP A 38 6.77 10.69 -1.33
C ASP A 38 6.63 11.31 0.07
N ASN A 39 5.83 12.35 0.24
CA ASN A 39 5.52 12.90 1.57
C ASN A 39 4.65 11.93 2.38
N GLU A 40 3.61 11.33 1.79
CA GLU A 40 2.79 10.35 2.51
C GLU A 40 3.57 9.08 2.87
N LYS A 41 4.55 8.69 2.05
CA LYS A 41 5.50 7.63 2.42
C LYS A 41 6.27 7.97 3.70
N GLU A 42 6.74 9.20 3.85
CA GLU A 42 7.45 9.62 5.08
C GLU A 42 6.48 9.74 6.27
N HIS A 43 5.24 10.22 6.06
CA HIS A 43 4.20 10.21 7.10
C HIS A 43 3.88 8.79 7.58
N ALA A 44 3.63 7.86 6.65
CA ALA A 44 3.40 6.45 6.95
C ALA A 44 4.56 5.85 7.75
N LYS A 45 5.81 6.16 7.38
CA LYS A 45 7.01 5.70 8.08
C LYS A 45 7.08 6.22 9.52
N LEU A 46 6.70 7.47 9.79
CA LEU A 46 6.66 8.01 11.15
C LEU A 46 5.66 7.24 12.01
N TRP A 47 4.45 7.01 11.50
CA TRP A 47 3.44 6.25 12.22
C TRP A 47 3.83 4.79 12.42
N PHE A 48 4.43 4.16 11.42
CA PHE A 48 4.84 2.76 11.50
C PHE A 48 5.97 2.56 12.51
N LYS A 49 6.90 3.53 12.61
CA LYS A 49 7.92 3.55 13.66
C LYS A 49 7.32 3.68 15.06
N GLU A 50 6.36 4.60 15.25
CA GLU A 50 5.70 4.79 16.54
C GLU A 50 4.97 3.53 17.02
N LEU A 51 4.53 2.70 16.07
CA LEU A 51 3.89 1.41 16.32
C LEU A 51 4.90 0.25 16.46
N ASN A 52 6.21 0.53 16.52
CA ASN A 52 7.29 -0.45 16.54
C ASN A 52 7.26 -1.44 15.36
N GLY A 53 6.76 -1.00 14.20
CA GLY A 53 6.65 -1.85 13.01
C GLY A 53 7.97 -2.06 12.24
N ILE A 54 9.04 -1.35 12.60
CA ILE A 54 10.35 -1.48 11.95
C ILE A 54 11.34 -2.08 12.96
N GLY A 55 11.60 -3.37 12.82
CA GLY A 55 12.63 -4.11 13.56
C GLY A 55 13.96 -4.16 12.81
N ASP A 56 14.81 -5.12 13.20
CA ASP A 56 15.99 -5.47 12.43
C ASP A 56 15.64 -6.17 11.10
N THR A 57 16.66 -6.45 10.28
CA THR A 57 16.41 -7.06 8.97
C THR A 57 15.81 -8.47 9.06
N ALA A 58 16.19 -9.27 10.06
CA ALA A 58 15.66 -10.61 10.23
C ALA A 58 14.19 -10.57 10.70
N GLU A 59 13.86 -9.68 11.65
CA GLU A 59 12.50 -9.43 12.11
C GLU A 59 11.60 -8.93 10.99
N ASN A 60 12.08 -7.98 10.18
CA ASN A 60 11.32 -7.45 9.05
C ASN A 60 11.09 -8.50 7.95
N LEU A 61 12.06 -9.39 7.70
CA LEU A 61 11.91 -10.51 6.77
C LEU A 61 10.88 -11.53 7.26
N LEU A 62 10.89 -11.85 8.56
CA LEU A 62 9.91 -12.74 9.17
C LEU A 62 8.50 -12.15 9.06
N SER A 63 8.33 -10.88 9.45
CA SER A 63 7.04 -10.18 9.36
C SER A 63 6.51 -10.15 7.93
N ALA A 64 7.37 -9.92 6.93
CA ALA A 64 6.98 -9.98 5.53
C ALA A 64 6.55 -11.39 5.10
N ALA A 65 7.31 -12.43 5.48
CA ALA A 65 7.00 -13.81 5.15
C ALA A 65 5.68 -14.28 5.78
N GLU A 66 5.40 -13.89 7.02
CA GLU A 66 4.13 -14.17 7.70
C GLU A 66 2.95 -13.47 7.03
N GLY A 67 3.13 -12.22 6.60
CA GLY A 67 2.13 -11.47 5.84
C GLY A 67 1.81 -12.16 4.51
N GLU A 68 2.82 -12.46 3.70
CA GLU A 68 2.67 -13.16 2.42
C GLU A 68 2.05 -14.56 2.61
N ASN A 69 2.42 -15.27 3.68
CA ASN A 69 1.83 -16.57 4.01
C ASN A 69 0.32 -16.44 4.20
N TYR A 70 -0.11 -15.55 5.09
CA TYR A 70 -1.51 -15.27 5.35
C TYR A 70 -2.27 -14.83 4.09
N GLU A 71 -1.67 -13.98 3.27
CA GLU A 71 -2.30 -13.50 2.04
C GLU A 71 -2.63 -14.67 1.10
N TRP A 72 -1.70 -15.59 0.87
CA TRP A 72 -1.92 -16.68 -0.09
C TRP A 72 -2.71 -17.86 0.50
N THR A 73 -2.52 -18.23 1.77
CA THR A 73 -3.19 -19.41 2.37
C THR A 73 -4.63 -19.13 2.76
N ASP A 74 -4.91 -17.91 3.22
CA ASP A 74 -6.19 -17.59 3.87
C ASP A 74 -6.93 -16.47 3.15
N MET A 75 -6.28 -15.31 2.96
CA MET A 75 -6.98 -14.12 2.46
C MET A 75 -7.44 -14.29 1.01
N TYR A 76 -6.55 -14.64 0.09
CA TYR A 76 -6.89 -14.77 -1.34
C TYR A 76 -7.75 -16.00 -1.63
N ASP A 77 -7.52 -17.12 -0.93
CA ASP A 77 -8.38 -18.30 -1.03
C ASP A 77 -9.81 -17.98 -0.54
N GLY A 78 -9.94 -17.27 0.58
CA GLY A 78 -11.23 -16.79 1.08
C GLY A 78 -11.92 -15.83 0.11
N PHE A 79 -11.20 -14.85 -0.41
CA PHE A 79 -11.75 -13.89 -1.39
C PHE A 79 -12.20 -14.59 -2.68
N ALA A 80 -11.42 -15.54 -3.19
CA ALA A 80 -11.80 -16.31 -4.39
C ALA A 80 -13.09 -17.12 -4.15
N LYS A 81 -13.19 -17.83 -3.02
CA LYS A 81 -14.40 -18.57 -2.66
C LYS A 81 -15.62 -17.68 -2.55
N THR A 82 -15.51 -16.54 -1.86
CA THR A 82 -16.61 -15.57 -1.76
C THR A 82 -16.99 -15.01 -3.13
N ALA A 83 -16.02 -14.70 -3.99
CA ALA A 83 -16.29 -14.22 -5.35
C ALA A 83 -17.05 -15.28 -6.17
N ASP A 84 -16.66 -16.55 -6.10
CA ASP A 84 -17.36 -17.66 -6.74
C ASP A 84 -18.81 -17.81 -6.21
N GLU A 85 -19.00 -17.75 -4.89
CA GLU A 85 -20.32 -17.84 -4.23
C GLU A 85 -21.25 -16.67 -4.62
N GLU A 86 -20.70 -15.49 -4.84
CA GLU A 86 -21.42 -14.30 -5.29
C GLU A 86 -21.61 -14.22 -6.82
N GLY A 87 -20.99 -15.15 -7.58
CA GLY A 87 -21.12 -15.21 -9.04
C GLY A 87 -20.19 -14.27 -9.81
N PHE A 88 -19.03 -13.92 -9.23
CA PHE A 88 -17.94 -13.14 -9.84
C PHE A 88 -16.70 -14.01 -10.13
N PRO A 89 -16.77 -14.96 -11.10
CA PRO A 89 -15.65 -15.83 -11.46
C PRO A 89 -14.54 -15.11 -12.24
#